data_AF-A0AAW2JL15-F1
#
_entry.id   AF-A0AAW2JL15-F1
#
_cell.length_a   1.000
_cell.length_b   1.000
_cell.length_c   1.000
_cell.angle_alpha   90.00
_cell.angle_beta   90.00
_cell.angle_gamma   90.00
#
_symmetry.space_group_name_H-M   'P 1'
#
loop_
_entity.id
_entity.type
_entity.pdbx_description
1 polymer ?
#
loop_
_entity_poly.entity_id
_entity_poly.type
_entity_poly.pdbx_seq_one_letter_code
_entity_poly.pdbx_strand_id
1 'polypeptide(L)'
;MVFKSKDHLKASVQDFSVRHARREYRVVESNPKLWKVCCKWDVETGCNWMLRGIFKSNMRLFKITRYAGPHTCLMNEISVDHGNLGKSMIATHLMGMVREDPTFAIKNVRQTIKDKFGFEIPYHKAWQALKAAREQIYGTWESSVQKLPRYMSALQKWNPGTVVEWYHLDTDRPGLHMLNYVFWAFRPCIQGFRYCRNVISVDGTHLYTRYKHKLLVAVTLDANNQVLPLAFARG
;
A
#
# COMPACT_ATOMS: atom_id res chain seq x y z
N MET A 1 -24.72 18.57 -6.16
CA MET A 1 -23.39 17.95 -6.34
C MET A 1 -23.54 16.45 -6.63
N VAL A 2 -22.74 15.90 -7.55
CA VAL A 2 -22.78 14.50 -8.01
C VAL A 2 -21.38 13.88 -7.98
N PHE A 3 -21.29 12.55 -7.83
CA PHE A 3 -20.05 11.79 -7.65
C PHE A 3 -20.09 10.50 -8.45
N LYS A 4 -18.94 10.09 -8.99
CA LYS A 4 -18.78 8.87 -9.79
C LYS A 4 -19.10 7.58 -9.01
N SER A 5 -18.86 7.57 -7.70
CA SER A 5 -19.08 6.40 -6.84
C SER A 5 -19.39 6.82 -5.41
N LYS A 6 -19.86 5.85 -4.61
CA LYS A 6 -20.06 6.03 -3.17
C LYS A 6 -18.76 6.40 -2.46
N ASP A 7 -17.64 5.80 -2.86
CA ASP A 7 -16.34 6.04 -2.25
C ASP A 7 -15.81 7.43 -2.58
N HIS A 8 -16.06 7.93 -3.79
CA HIS A 8 -15.72 9.30 -4.15
C HIS A 8 -16.55 10.32 -3.33
N LEU A 9 -17.83 10.05 -3.11
CA LEU A 9 -18.67 10.84 -2.20
C LEU A 9 -18.13 10.81 -0.76
N LYS A 10 -17.83 9.63 -0.23
CA LYS A 10 -17.27 9.47 1.13
C LYS A 10 -15.96 10.23 1.30
N ALA A 11 -15.03 10.07 0.36
CA ALA A 11 -13.73 10.74 0.39
C ALA A 11 -13.87 12.26 0.36
N SER A 12 -14.80 12.79 -0.45
CA SER A 12 -15.05 14.23 -0.54
C SER A 12 -15.67 14.80 0.74
N VAL A 13 -16.61 14.09 1.34
CA VAL A 13 -17.22 14.50 2.61
C VAL A 13 -16.23 14.37 3.77
N GLN A 14 -15.38 13.35 3.76
CA GLN A 14 -14.29 13.17 4.71
C GLN A 14 -13.27 14.32 4.62
N ASP A 15 -12.86 14.70 3.42
CA ASP A 15 -11.94 15.82 3.20
C ASP A 15 -12.52 17.15 3.67
N PHE A 16 -13.78 17.42 3.33
CA PHE A 16 -14.49 18.60 3.80
C PHE A 16 -14.59 18.65 5.34
N SER A 17 -14.98 17.53 5.96
CA SER A 17 -15.11 17.39 7.41
C SER A 17 -13.80 17.68 8.15
N VAL A 18 -12.69 17.13 7.68
CA VAL A 18 -11.37 17.31 8.30
C VAL A 18 -10.79 18.70 8.04
N ARG A 19 -10.77 19.16 6.78
CA ARG A 19 -10.03 20.37 6.38
C ARG A 19 -10.80 21.66 6.60
N HIS A 20 -12.11 21.65 6.35
CA HIS A 20 -12.90 22.88 6.29
C HIS A 20 -13.82 22.98 7.49
N ALA A 21 -14.67 21.98 7.71
CA ALA A 21 -15.62 22.01 8.83
C ALA A 21 -14.90 21.89 10.19
N ARG A 22 -13.78 21.16 10.24
CA ARG A 22 -13.11 20.75 11.49
C ARG A 22 -14.12 20.19 12.49
N ARG A 23 -15.00 19.31 11.99
CA ARG A 23 -16.09 18.68 12.72
C ARG A 23 -16.22 17.23 12.29
N GLU A 24 -16.38 16.36 13.29
CA GLU A 24 -16.60 14.95 13.05
C GLU A 24 -18.05 14.64 12.68
N TYR A 25 -18.21 13.64 11.84
CA TYR A 25 -19.50 13.03 11.52
C TYR A 25 -19.52 11.54 11.89
N ARG A 26 -20.72 11.04 12.13
CA ARG A 26 -21.02 9.61 12.27
C ARG A 26 -21.85 9.12 11.10
N VAL A 27 -21.66 7.85 10.73
CA VAL A 27 -22.47 7.21 9.70
C VAL A 27 -23.78 6.76 10.33
N VAL A 28 -24.90 7.24 9.80
CA VAL A 28 -26.24 6.85 10.25
C VAL A 28 -26.76 5.69 9.43
N GLU A 29 -26.52 5.71 8.11
CA GLU A 29 -26.98 4.64 7.21
C GLU A 29 -26.01 4.46 6.05
N SER A 30 -25.72 3.22 5.68
CA SER A 30 -24.80 2.90 4.60
C SER A 30 -25.17 1.58 3.94
N ASN A 31 -25.72 1.64 2.73
CA ASN A 31 -25.99 0.48 1.89
C ASN A 31 -25.50 0.75 0.43
N PRO A 32 -25.54 -0.20 -0.51
CA PRO A 32 -24.97 0.01 -1.85
C PRO A 32 -25.55 1.21 -2.62
N LYS A 33 -26.78 1.68 -2.31
CA LYS A 33 -27.45 2.78 -3.01
C LYS A 33 -27.62 4.05 -2.17
N LEU A 34 -27.25 4.02 -0.89
CA LEU A 34 -27.49 5.10 0.05
C LEU A 34 -26.30 5.29 0.99
N TRP A 35 -26.01 6.54 1.29
CA TRP A 35 -25.12 6.93 2.37
C TRP A 35 -25.68 8.15 3.10
N LYS A 36 -25.83 8.05 4.43
CA LYS A 36 -26.30 9.13 5.28
C LYS A 36 -25.35 9.32 6.45
N VAL A 37 -24.95 10.57 6.67
CA VAL A 37 -24.10 10.98 7.80
C VAL A 37 -24.72 12.17 8.53
N CYS A 38 -24.50 12.23 9.82
CA CYS A 38 -24.88 13.37 10.67
C CYS A 38 -23.66 13.83 11.48
N CYS A 39 -23.75 15.01 12.09
CA CYS A 39 -22.74 15.44 13.05
C CYS A 39 -22.55 14.36 14.11
N LYS A 40 -21.31 14.13 14.55
CA LYS A 40 -21.03 13.16 15.62
C LYS A 40 -21.76 13.54 16.93
N TRP A 41 -21.91 14.83 17.18
CA TRP A 41 -22.49 15.41 18.39
C TRP A 41 -23.93 15.88 18.20
N ASP A 42 -24.65 15.33 17.21
CA ASP A 42 -26.00 15.76 16.85
C ASP A 42 -26.99 15.64 18.01
N VAL A 43 -26.85 14.58 18.82
CA VAL A 43 -27.73 14.31 19.97
C VAL A 43 -27.41 15.23 21.14
N GLU A 44 -26.12 15.44 21.44
CA GLU A 44 -25.66 16.19 22.60
C GLU A 44 -25.79 17.71 22.42
N THR A 45 -25.60 18.19 21.19
CA THR A 45 -25.58 19.64 20.89
C THR A 45 -26.81 20.11 20.10
N GLY A 46 -27.73 19.20 19.75
CA GLY A 46 -28.84 19.51 18.85
C GLY A 46 -28.37 19.91 17.44
N CYS A 47 -27.20 19.42 17.01
CA CYS A 47 -26.64 19.82 15.73
C CYS A 47 -27.41 19.23 14.55
N ASN A 48 -27.95 20.12 13.71
CA ASN A 48 -28.79 19.72 12.57
C ASN A 48 -28.00 19.33 11.32
N TRP A 49 -26.66 19.35 11.36
CA TRP A 49 -25.85 19.03 10.17
C TRP A 49 -26.05 17.57 9.75
N MET A 50 -26.42 17.39 8.48
CA MET A 50 -26.67 16.07 7.90
C MET A 50 -26.44 16.11 6.39
N LEU A 51 -25.92 15.02 5.86
CA LEU A 51 -25.76 14.82 4.43
C LEU A 51 -26.29 13.44 4.03
N ARG A 52 -27.10 13.40 2.98
CA ARG A 52 -27.60 12.17 2.37
C ARG A 52 -27.24 12.11 0.89
N GLY A 53 -26.49 11.09 0.52
CA GLY A 53 -26.20 10.72 -0.86
C GLY A 53 -26.97 9.48 -1.30
N ILE A 54 -27.51 9.49 -2.53
CA ILE A 54 -28.25 8.38 -3.11
C ILE A 54 -27.70 8.07 -4.51
N PHE A 55 -27.57 6.78 -4.83
CA PHE A 55 -27.27 6.31 -6.18
C PHE A 55 -28.46 6.52 -7.11
N LYS A 56 -28.22 7.19 -8.24
CA LYS A 56 -29.19 7.43 -9.29
C LYS A 56 -28.88 6.51 -10.46
N SER A 57 -29.70 5.46 -10.62
CA SER A 57 -29.52 4.41 -11.63
C SER A 57 -29.50 4.96 -13.04
N ASN A 58 -30.39 5.89 -13.35
CA ASN A 58 -30.47 6.57 -14.65
C ASN A 58 -29.17 7.29 -15.04
N MET A 59 -28.47 7.87 -14.06
CA MET A 59 -27.21 8.60 -14.31
C MET A 59 -25.97 7.74 -14.05
N ARG A 60 -26.11 6.57 -13.39
CA ARG A 60 -25.02 5.77 -12.84
C ARG A 60 -24.08 6.57 -11.92
N LEU A 61 -24.62 7.55 -11.18
CA LEU A 61 -23.87 8.44 -10.28
C LEU A 61 -24.49 8.49 -8.87
N PHE A 62 -23.69 8.84 -7.88
CA PHE A 62 -24.17 9.23 -6.54
C PHE A 62 -24.48 10.72 -6.51
N LYS A 63 -25.68 11.10 -6.07
CA LYS A 63 -26.09 12.51 -5.92
C LYS A 63 -26.36 12.80 -4.44
N ILE A 64 -25.86 13.93 -3.94
CA ILE A 64 -26.31 14.47 -2.65
C ILE A 64 -27.75 14.95 -2.85
N THR A 65 -28.69 14.33 -2.16
CA THR A 65 -30.14 14.60 -2.28
C THR A 65 -30.69 15.38 -1.10
N ARG A 66 -30.04 15.30 0.07
CA ARG A 66 -30.33 16.16 1.20
C ARG A 66 -29.03 16.66 1.82
N TYR A 67 -29.05 17.93 2.20
CA TYR A 67 -28.02 18.61 2.96
C TYR A 67 -28.73 19.54 3.93
N ALA A 68 -28.56 19.31 5.23
CA ALA A 68 -29.01 20.21 6.28
C ALA A 68 -27.78 21.00 6.73
N GLY A 69 -27.91 22.34 6.64
CA GLY A 69 -26.85 23.37 6.61
C GLY A 69 -25.82 23.36 7.75
N PRO A 70 -24.95 24.37 7.82
CA PRO A 70 -23.66 24.27 8.49
C PRO A 70 -23.78 23.77 9.93
N HIS A 71 -22.72 23.14 10.41
CA HIS A 71 -22.67 22.69 11.79
C HIS A 71 -23.03 23.83 12.75
N THR A 72 -24.06 23.59 13.57
CA THR A 72 -24.47 24.48 14.68
C THR A 72 -23.81 24.09 16.01
N CYS A 73 -23.03 23.00 16.04
CA CYS A 73 -22.32 22.57 17.24
C CYS A 73 -21.13 23.47 17.56
N LEU A 74 -21.15 24.01 18.77
CA LEU A 74 -20.01 24.67 19.38
C LEU A 74 -19.07 23.61 19.97
N MET A 75 -17.81 23.63 19.56
CA MET A 75 -16.77 22.80 20.16
C MET A 75 -15.95 23.70 21.08
N ASN A 76 -16.03 23.48 22.38
CA ASN A 76 -15.35 24.29 23.38
C ASN A 76 -13.84 23.97 23.48
N GLU A 77 -13.40 22.84 22.91
CA GLU A 77 -12.00 22.41 22.92
C GLU A 77 -11.52 22.09 21.50
N ILE A 78 -10.32 22.54 21.17
CA ILE A 78 -9.62 22.15 19.94
C ILE A 78 -9.16 20.71 20.12
N SER A 79 -9.89 19.77 19.51
CA SER A 79 -9.49 18.36 19.53
C SER A 79 -8.12 18.18 18.87
N VAL A 80 -7.25 17.43 19.54
CA VAL A 80 -5.90 17.10 19.06
C VAL A 80 -5.95 16.04 17.96
N ASP A 81 -6.92 15.10 17.99
CA ASP A 81 -7.18 14.10 16.93
C ASP A 81 -8.48 14.44 16.18
N HIS A 82 -8.69 13.80 15.04
CA HIS A 82 -9.94 13.84 14.30
C HIS A 82 -10.35 12.42 13.91
N GLY A 83 -11.48 11.92 14.44
CA GLY A 83 -12.00 10.57 14.23
C GLY A 83 -12.28 10.24 12.76
N ASN A 84 -12.63 11.24 11.93
CA ASN A 84 -12.75 11.04 10.48
C ASN A 84 -11.43 11.21 9.71
N LEU A 85 -10.30 11.55 10.35
CA LEU A 85 -8.99 11.47 9.72
C LEU A 85 -8.52 10.02 9.73
N GLY A 86 -9.05 9.25 8.78
CA GLY A 86 -8.86 7.81 8.68
C GLY A 86 -7.59 7.40 7.94
N LYS A 87 -7.19 6.13 8.14
CA LYS A 87 -6.05 5.49 7.49
C LYS A 87 -6.03 5.68 5.96
N SER A 88 -7.18 5.55 5.28
CA SER A 88 -7.28 5.66 3.82
C SER A 88 -6.91 7.05 3.34
N MET A 89 -7.46 8.09 3.97
CA MET A 89 -7.19 9.49 3.63
C MET A 89 -5.72 9.85 3.85
N ILE A 90 -5.16 9.44 5.00
CA ILE A 90 -3.73 9.63 5.31
C ILE A 90 -2.88 8.91 4.25
N ALA A 91 -3.19 7.64 3.93
CA ALA A 91 -2.45 6.86 2.95
C ALA A 91 -2.45 7.53 1.57
N THR A 92 -3.61 7.99 1.08
CA THR A 92 -3.72 8.71 -0.20
C THR A 92 -2.85 9.97 -0.22
N HIS A 93 -2.79 10.71 0.88
CA HIS A 93 -1.93 11.89 0.98
C HIS A 93 -0.43 11.52 0.94
N LEU A 94 -0.03 10.44 1.62
CA LEU A 94 1.35 9.97 1.66
C LEU A 94 1.85 9.37 0.34
N MET A 95 0.95 8.99 -0.58
CA MET A 95 1.36 8.31 -1.82
C MET A 95 2.36 9.12 -2.66
N GLY A 96 2.24 10.45 -2.72
CA GLY A 96 3.21 11.29 -3.44
C GLY A 96 4.61 11.18 -2.82
N MET A 97 4.69 11.36 -1.51
CA MET A 97 5.94 11.31 -0.75
C MET A 97 6.61 9.93 -0.83
N VAL A 98 5.83 8.85 -0.79
CA VAL A 98 6.35 7.47 -0.89
C VAL A 98 6.83 7.13 -2.31
N ARG A 99 6.31 7.80 -3.34
CA ARG A 99 6.82 7.66 -4.72
C ARG A 99 8.14 8.39 -4.91
N GLU A 100 8.29 9.56 -4.31
CA GLU A 100 9.52 10.35 -4.34
C GLU A 100 10.61 9.71 -3.49
N ASP A 101 10.25 9.23 -2.29
CA ASP A 101 11.15 8.52 -1.37
C ASP A 101 10.50 7.19 -0.89
N PRO A 102 10.87 6.05 -1.50
CA PRO A 102 10.40 4.73 -1.04
C PRO A 102 10.73 4.43 0.43
N THR A 103 11.80 5.05 0.96
CA THR A 103 12.28 4.86 2.33
C THR A 103 11.62 5.79 3.34
N PHE A 104 10.60 6.57 2.91
CA PHE A 104 9.92 7.56 3.74
C PHE A 104 9.65 7.07 5.16
N ALA A 105 10.24 7.76 6.13
CA ALA A 105 10.29 7.30 7.49
C ALA A 105 8.99 7.58 8.24
N ILE A 106 8.57 6.63 9.09
CA ILE A 106 7.36 6.77 9.90
C ILE A 106 7.37 7.99 10.82
N LYS A 107 8.54 8.39 11.33
CA LYS A 107 8.71 9.57 12.16
C LYS A 107 8.25 10.86 11.44
N ASN A 108 8.40 10.92 10.12
CA ASN A 108 8.02 12.07 9.30
C ASN A 108 6.50 12.10 9.04
N VAL A 109 5.81 10.95 9.12
CA VAL A 109 4.36 10.86 8.85
C VAL A 109 3.55 11.71 9.82
N ARG A 110 3.85 11.64 11.12
CA ARG A 110 3.09 12.39 12.14
C ARG A 110 3.23 13.91 11.93
N GLN A 111 4.45 14.38 11.67
CA GLN A 111 4.71 15.79 11.39
C GLN A 111 4.00 16.24 10.11
N THR A 112 4.11 15.46 9.04
CA THR A 112 3.43 15.73 7.77
C THR A 112 1.92 15.91 7.94
N ILE A 113 1.29 15.04 8.74
CA ILE A 113 -0.16 15.10 8.97
C ILE A 113 -0.54 16.29 9.86
N LYS A 114 0.28 16.62 10.85
CA LYS A 114 0.12 17.82 11.67
C LYS A 114 0.22 19.08 10.80
N ASP A 115 1.23 19.17 9.93
CA ASP A 115 1.43 20.32 9.05
C ASP A 115 0.29 20.45 8.02
N LYS A 116 -0.20 19.33 7.48
CA LYS A 116 -1.22 19.35 6.43
C LYS A 116 -2.63 19.59 6.95
N PHE A 117 -3.00 18.98 8.08
CA PHE A 117 -4.38 18.94 8.57
C PHE A 117 -4.56 19.66 9.92
N GLY A 118 -3.47 19.95 10.63
CA GLY A 118 -3.51 20.55 11.96
C GLY A 118 -4.01 19.60 13.05
N PHE A 119 -3.88 18.28 12.85
CA PHE A 119 -4.25 17.25 13.82
C PHE A 119 -3.08 16.33 14.08
N GLU A 120 -2.94 15.88 15.32
CA GLU A 120 -1.98 14.84 15.68
C GLU A 120 -2.61 13.46 15.57
N ILE A 121 -1.80 12.49 15.15
CA ILE A 121 -2.23 11.10 15.03
C ILE A 121 -1.38 10.17 15.90
N PRO A 122 -1.97 9.10 16.46
CA PRO A 122 -1.23 8.05 17.14
C PRO A 122 -0.23 7.36 16.19
N TYR A 123 0.88 6.87 16.75
CA TYR A 123 1.93 6.17 15.99
C TYR A 123 1.38 4.96 15.20
N HIS A 124 0.52 4.14 15.79
CA HIS A 124 -0.06 2.98 15.11
C HIS A 124 -0.89 3.38 13.87
N LYS A 125 -1.63 4.49 13.94
CA LYS A 125 -2.43 5.03 12.83
C LYS A 125 -1.50 5.49 11.70
N ALA A 126 -0.40 6.18 12.04
CA ALA A 126 0.65 6.57 11.11
C ALA A 126 1.30 5.36 10.42
N TRP A 127 1.66 4.32 11.18
CA TRP A 127 2.25 3.09 10.66
C TRP A 127 1.32 2.39 9.66
N GLN A 128 0.06 2.20 10.04
CA GLN A 128 -0.91 1.54 9.18
C GLN A 128 -1.15 2.32 7.88
N ALA A 129 -1.22 3.65 7.95
CA ALA A 129 -1.41 4.50 6.78
C ALA A 129 -0.21 4.48 5.84
N LEU A 130 1.02 4.57 6.38
CA LEU A 130 2.25 4.45 5.58
C LEU A 130 2.35 3.07 4.91
N LYS A 131 2.04 2.00 5.64
CA LYS A 131 1.97 0.65 5.07
C LYS A 131 0.97 0.58 3.91
N ALA A 132 -0.24 1.13 4.09
CA ALA A 132 -1.25 1.13 3.03
C ALA A 132 -0.89 1.99 1.82
N ALA A 133 -0.16 3.10 2.02
CA ALA A 133 0.37 3.89 0.92
C ALA A 133 1.39 3.08 0.11
N ARG A 134 2.33 2.41 0.78
CA ARG A 134 3.31 1.51 0.14
C ARG A 134 2.63 0.37 -0.61
N GLU A 135 1.63 -0.27 -0.01
CA GLU A 135 0.88 -1.36 -0.66
C GLU A 135 0.09 -0.89 -1.89
N GLN A 136 -0.42 0.35 -1.90
CA GLN A 136 -1.08 0.92 -3.08
C GLN A 136 -0.12 1.23 -4.22
N ILE A 137 1.15 1.54 -3.93
CA ILE A 137 2.16 1.89 -4.93
C ILE A 137 2.86 0.62 -5.46
N TYR A 138 3.38 -0.21 -4.57
CA TYR A 138 4.24 -1.34 -4.89
C TYR A 138 3.49 -2.68 -4.93
N GLY A 139 2.27 -2.71 -4.42
CA GLY A 139 1.53 -3.94 -4.15
C GLY A 139 1.85 -4.52 -2.78
N THR A 140 1.12 -5.57 -2.40
CA THR A 140 1.37 -6.32 -1.18
C THR A 140 2.57 -7.26 -1.35
N TRP A 141 3.12 -7.74 -0.24
CA TRP A 141 4.17 -8.76 -0.26
C TRP A 141 3.74 -10.00 -1.05
N GLU A 142 2.51 -10.46 -0.82
CA GLU A 142 1.85 -11.57 -1.51
C GLU A 142 1.85 -11.32 -3.03
N SER A 143 1.43 -10.12 -3.46
CA SER A 143 1.34 -9.77 -4.88
C SER A 143 2.71 -9.78 -5.56
N SER A 144 3.76 -9.39 -4.83
CA SER A 144 5.13 -9.40 -5.34
C SER A 144 5.64 -10.83 -5.54
N VAL A 145 5.31 -11.77 -4.64
CA VAL A 145 5.63 -13.19 -4.82
C VAL A 145 4.88 -13.77 -6.03
N GLN A 146 3.60 -13.46 -6.18
CA GLN A 146 2.78 -13.92 -7.31
C GLN A 146 3.26 -13.40 -8.68
N LYS A 147 3.98 -12.27 -8.71
CA LYS A 147 4.58 -11.74 -9.94
C LYS A 147 5.88 -12.45 -10.34
N LEU A 148 6.55 -13.15 -9.42
CA LEU A 148 7.85 -13.78 -9.68
C LEU A 148 7.82 -14.79 -10.84
N PRO A 149 6.85 -15.71 -10.97
CA PRO A 149 6.83 -16.64 -12.10
C PRO A 149 6.81 -15.92 -13.44
N ARG A 150 5.91 -14.95 -13.59
CA ARG A 150 5.81 -14.14 -14.82
C ARG A 150 7.08 -13.35 -15.10
N TYR A 151 7.71 -12.81 -14.06
CA TYR A 151 8.96 -12.08 -14.19
C TYR A 151 10.11 -13.00 -14.66
N MET A 152 10.27 -14.17 -14.05
CA MET A 152 11.30 -15.14 -14.44
C MET A 152 11.07 -15.71 -15.84
N SER A 153 9.81 -16.00 -16.22
CA SER A 153 9.49 -16.40 -17.59
C SER A 153 9.86 -15.32 -18.60
N ALA A 154 9.65 -14.04 -18.27
CA ALA A 154 10.10 -12.94 -19.11
C ALA A 154 11.64 -12.88 -19.17
N LEU A 155 12.35 -13.06 -18.05
CA LEU A 155 13.81 -13.12 -18.04
C LEU A 155 14.36 -14.22 -18.97
N GLN A 156 13.79 -15.43 -18.92
CA GLN A 156 14.19 -16.53 -19.80
C GLN A 156 13.89 -16.24 -21.27
N LYS A 157 12.74 -15.63 -21.56
CA LYS A 157 12.36 -15.24 -22.92
C LYS A 157 13.34 -14.25 -23.55
N TRP A 158 13.75 -13.23 -22.77
CA TRP A 158 14.61 -12.16 -23.26
C TRP A 158 16.11 -12.45 -23.12
N ASN A 159 16.48 -13.44 -22.30
CA ASN A 159 17.86 -13.93 -22.17
C ASN A 159 17.90 -15.45 -22.38
N PRO A 160 17.76 -15.93 -23.65
CA PRO A 160 17.69 -17.36 -23.95
C PRO A 160 18.88 -18.14 -23.39
N GLY A 161 18.61 -19.20 -22.63
CA GLY A 161 19.62 -20.01 -21.92
C GLY A 161 19.89 -19.55 -20.48
N THR A 162 19.16 -18.54 -19.98
CA THR A 162 19.03 -18.32 -18.54
C THR A 162 18.32 -19.51 -17.91
N VAL A 163 18.94 -20.09 -16.90
CA VAL A 163 18.38 -21.21 -16.14
C VAL A 163 17.57 -20.63 -14.99
N VAL A 164 16.34 -21.13 -14.80
CA VAL A 164 15.49 -20.83 -13.66
C VAL A 164 14.92 -22.14 -13.16
N GLU A 165 15.18 -22.47 -11.91
CA GLU A 165 14.70 -23.68 -11.25
C GLU A 165 13.80 -23.32 -10.08
N TRP A 166 12.64 -23.97 -10.02
CA TRP A 166 11.62 -23.72 -9.01
C TRP A 166 11.49 -24.90 -8.07
N TYR A 167 11.46 -24.63 -6.77
CA TYR A 167 11.13 -25.60 -5.75
C TYR A 167 9.92 -25.13 -4.96
N HIS A 168 8.84 -25.90 -5.06
CA HIS A 168 7.59 -25.65 -4.36
C HIS A 168 7.40 -26.69 -3.27
N LEU A 169 6.81 -26.26 -2.15
CA LEU A 169 6.25 -27.18 -1.17
C LEU A 169 4.81 -27.50 -1.55
N ASP A 170 4.46 -28.76 -1.36
CA ASP A 170 3.08 -29.20 -1.41
C ASP A 170 2.27 -28.51 -0.31
N THR A 171 1.00 -28.30 -0.60
CA THR A 171 0.05 -27.82 0.39
C THR A 171 -1.15 -28.74 0.42
N ASP A 172 -1.84 -28.77 1.56
CA ASP A 172 -3.07 -29.56 1.75
C ASP A 172 -4.22 -29.11 0.83
N ARG A 173 -4.02 -28.05 0.04
CA ARG A 173 -5.01 -27.50 -0.90
C ARG A 173 -4.58 -27.81 -2.34
N PRO A 174 -5.33 -28.64 -3.08
CA PRO A 174 -5.06 -28.91 -4.48
C PRO A 174 -4.94 -27.62 -5.31
N GLY A 175 -3.87 -27.51 -6.09
CA GLY A 175 -3.59 -26.36 -6.97
C GLY A 175 -2.96 -25.15 -6.26
N LEU A 176 -2.71 -25.22 -4.95
CA LEU A 176 -1.92 -24.22 -4.24
C LEU A 176 -0.50 -24.75 -4.01
N HIS A 177 0.48 -24.05 -4.57
CA HIS A 177 1.89 -24.35 -4.37
C HIS A 177 2.53 -23.24 -3.55
N MET A 178 3.21 -23.59 -2.47
CA MET A 178 3.98 -22.63 -1.69
C MET A 178 5.38 -22.53 -2.28
N LEU A 179 5.79 -21.34 -2.73
CA LEU A 179 7.17 -21.12 -3.17
C LEU A 179 8.11 -21.32 -1.98
N ASN A 180 9.04 -22.26 -2.12
CA ASN A 180 10.07 -22.52 -1.12
C ASN A 180 11.41 -21.97 -1.60
N TYR A 181 11.85 -22.35 -2.81
CA TYR A 181 13.05 -21.77 -3.41
C TYR A 181 12.84 -21.43 -4.89
N VAL A 182 13.48 -20.37 -5.35
CA VAL A 182 13.75 -20.16 -6.77
C VAL A 182 15.23 -19.90 -6.96
N PHE A 183 15.86 -20.65 -7.86
CA PHE A 183 17.24 -20.48 -8.28
C PHE A 183 17.25 -19.92 -9.70
N TRP A 184 18.19 -19.03 -10.00
CA TRP A 184 18.43 -18.63 -11.39
C TRP A 184 19.89 -18.27 -11.65
N ALA A 185 20.32 -18.53 -12.89
CA ALA A 185 21.63 -18.17 -13.40
C ALA A 185 21.49 -17.66 -14.84
N PHE A 186 22.04 -16.47 -15.12
CA PHE A 186 21.97 -15.88 -16.45
C PHE A 186 22.94 -16.58 -17.40
N ARG A 187 22.54 -16.75 -18.66
CA ARG A 187 23.41 -17.37 -19.69
C ARG A 187 24.81 -16.75 -19.77
N PRO A 188 24.99 -15.42 -19.80
CA PRO A 188 26.32 -14.83 -19.86
C PRO A 188 27.19 -15.24 -18.67
N CYS A 189 26.61 -15.35 -17.47
CA CYS A 189 27.33 -15.76 -16.27
C CYS A 189 27.74 -17.24 -16.35
N ILE A 190 26.84 -18.12 -16.83
CA ILE A 190 27.14 -19.54 -17.06
C ILE A 190 28.30 -19.69 -18.07
N GLN A 191 28.23 -18.96 -19.18
CA GLN A 191 29.26 -19.03 -20.22
C GLN A 191 30.58 -18.37 -19.80
N GLY A 192 30.50 -17.31 -19.00
CA GLY A 192 31.63 -16.53 -18.50
C GLY A 192 32.44 -17.26 -17.43
N PHE A 193 31.81 -18.16 -16.68
CA PHE A 193 32.47 -18.89 -15.59
C PHE A 193 33.75 -19.63 -16.02
N ARG A 194 33.80 -20.15 -17.25
CA ARG A 194 34.99 -20.83 -17.79
C ARG A 194 36.25 -19.94 -17.87
N TYR A 195 36.06 -18.62 -17.86
CA TYR A 195 37.13 -17.61 -17.90
C TYR A 195 37.42 -17.02 -16.51
N CYS A 196 36.72 -17.50 -15.48
CA CYS A 196 36.89 -17.08 -14.12
C CYS A 196 37.83 -18.02 -13.36
N ARG A 197 38.23 -17.59 -12.17
CA ARG A 197 38.98 -18.44 -11.25
C ARG A 197 38.09 -19.58 -10.77
N ASN A 198 38.72 -20.72 -10.47
CA ASN A 198 38.04 -21.89 -9.90
C ASN A 198 37.73 -21.71 -8.40
N VAL A 199 37.19 -20.54 -8.04
CA VAL A 199 36.79 -20.20 -6.68
C VAL A 199 35.40 -19.58 -6.76
N ILE A 200 34.47 -20.15 -5.98
CA ILE A 200 33.12 -19.64 -5.84
C ILE A 200 32.94 -19.23 -4.38
N SER A 201 32.48 -18.00 -4.17
CA SER A 201 32.04 -17.52 -2.87
C SER A 201 30.52 -17.38 -2.88
N VAL A 202 29.88 -17.77 -1.78
CA VAL A 202 28.43 -17.66 -1.62
C VAL A 202 28.16 -16.83 -0.38
N ASP A 203 27.40 -15.75 -0.55
CA ASP A 203 26.94 -14.91 0.55
C ASP A 203 25.41 -14.75 0.50
N GLY A 204 24.83 -14.47 1.66
CA GLY A 204 23.38 -14.38 1.85
C GLY A 204 22.97 -13.13 2.58
N THR A 205 21.99 -12.42 2.04
CA THR A 205 21.32 -11.31 2.74
C THR A 205 19.90 -11.68 3.13
N HIS A 206 19.50 -11.28 4.34
CA HIS A 206 18.12 -11.42 4.79
C HIS A 206 17.27 -10.32 4.15
N LEU A 207 16.22 -10.73 3.45
CA LEU A 207 15.22 -9.79 2.95
C LEU A 207 14.27 -9.46 4.09
N TYR A 208 14.17 -8.18 4.45
CA TYR A 208 13.21 -7.66 5.42
C TYR A 208 11.77 -7.68 4.86
N THR A 209 11.28 -8.89 4.60
CA THR A 209 9.92 -9.17 4.11
C THR A 209 9.14 -9.93 5.17
N ARG A 210 7.80 -9.92 5.04
CA ARG A 210 6.91 -10.70 5.92
C ARG A 210 7.31 -12.18 6.03
N TYR A 211 7.89 -12.73 4.96
CA TYR A 211 8.19 -14.15 4.82
C TYR A 211 9.63 -14.52 5.18
N LYS A 212 10.43 -13.57 5.71
CA LYS A 212 11.82 -13.79 6.16
C LYS A 212 12.73 -14.45 5.10
N HIS A 213 12.45 -14.21 3.83
CA HIS A 213 13.22 -14.77 2.73
C HIS A 213 14.71 -14.39 2.83
N LYS A 214 15.57 -15.23 2.28
CA LYS A 214 17.00 -15.02 2.11
C LYS A 214 17.32 -14.96 0.63
N LEU A 215 18.10 -13.96 0.24
CA LEU A 215 18.70 -13.90 -1.10
C LEU A 215 20.14 -14.37 -0.97
N LEU A 216 20.45 -15.52 -1.56
CA LEU A 216 21.80 -16.03 -1.73
C LEU A 216 22.32 -15.59 -3.09
N VAL A 217 23.60 -15.20 -3.13
CA VAL A 217 24.32 -14.87 -4.36
C VAL A 217 25.61 -15.67 -4.38
N ALA A 218 25.79 -16.45 -5.44
CA ALA A 218 27.07 -17.08 -5.75
C ALA A 218 27.85 -16.15 -6.67
N VAL A 219 29.09 -15.82 -6.29
CA VAL A 219 30.00 -14.97 -7.05
C VAL A 219 31.33 -15.66 -7.28
N THR A 220 32.03 -15.25 -8.34
CA THR A 220 33.43 -15.63 -8.60
C THR A 220 34.23 -14.39 -8.97
N LEU A 221 35.54 -14.56 -9.16
CA LEU A 221 36.44 -13.54 -9.67
C LEU A 221 36.92 -13.92 -11.06
N ASP A 222 36.92 -12.97 -11.98
CA ASP A 222 37.55 -13.17 -13.28
C ASP A 222 39.09 -13.10 -13.19
N ALA A 223 39.76 -13.24 -14.34
CA ALA A 223 41.22 -13.10 -14.42
C ALA A 223 41.73 -11.71 -13.95
N ASN A 224 40.88 -10.68 -14.07
CA ASN A 224 41.15 -9.30 -13.72
C ASN A 224 40.71 -8.92 -12.29
N ASN A 225 40.37 -9.90 -11.44
CA ASN A 225 39.84 -9.70 -10.08
C ASN A 225 38.51 -8.92 -10.02
N GLN A 226 37.72 -8.91 -11.10
CA GLN A 226 36.36 -8.36 -11.10
C GLN A 226 35.37 -9.41 -10.61
N VAL A 227 34.39 -8.98 -9.83
CA VAL A 227 33.34 -9.85 -9.29
C VAL A 227 32.31 -10.14 -10.37
N LEU A 228 32.15 -11.43 -10.70
CA LEU A 228 31.09 -11.91 -11.57
C LEU A 228 30.03 -12.64 -10.74
N PRO A 229 28.77 -12.15 -10.70
CA PRO A 229 27.68 -12.92 -10.12
C PRO A 229 27.35 -14.11 -11.02
N LEU A 230 27.44 -15.33 -10.46
CA LEU A 230 27.19 -16.57 -11.17
C LEU A 230 25.73 -16.97 -11.13
N ALA A 231 25.16 -16.98 -9.93
CA ALA A 231 23.82 -17.46 -9.70
C ALA A 231 23.20 -16.83 -8.45
N PHE A 232 21.88 -16.92 -8.37
CA PHE A 232 21.10 -16.36 -7.29
C PHE A 232 20.11 -17.41 -6.81
N ALA A 233 19.79 -17.39 -5.53
CA ALA A 233 18.71 -18.19 -4.98
C ALA A 233 17.91 -17.36 -3.98
N ARG A 234 16.59 -17.48 -4.05
CA ARG A 234 15.66 -16.88 -3.08
C ARG A 234 14.93 -18.00 -2.36
N GLY A 235 15.19 -18.13 -1.07
CA GLY A 235 14.50 -19.01 -0.12
C GLY A 235 13.86 -18.24 1.02
#